data_AF-A0A396I0A2-F1
#
_entry.id   AF-A0A396I0A2-F1
#
_cell.length_a   1.000
_cell.length_b   1.000
_cell.length_c   1.000
_cell.angle_alpha   90.00
_cell.angle_beta   90.00
_cell.angle_gamma   90.00
#
_symmetry.space_group_name_H-M   'P 1'
#
loop_
_entity.id
_entity.type
_entity.pdbx_description
1 polymer ?
#
loop_
_entity_poly.entity_id
_entity_poly.type
_entity_poly.pdbx_seq_one_letter_code
_entity_poly.pdbx_strand_id
1 'polypeptide(L)'
;MQETLNLKKHGDAAFRAKDFVTAIDCYTQFIDGGTMVSPTVYARRCLSYLMNDMAQEALGDAMQAQVVSPEWPTALYLQATCLFSLGMENDAQETLKDGTNMEAKKHKNLKTV
;
A
#
# COMPACT_ATOMS: atom_id res chain seq x y z
N MET A 1 16.62 -15.05 6.87
CA MET A 1 16.85 -13.90 5.96
C MET A 1 16.54 -14.24 4.50
N GLN A 2 17.08 -15.36 3.96
CA GLN A 2 16.82 -15.76 2.56
C GLN A 2 15.38 -16.22 2.32
N GLU A 3 14.76 -16.88 3.30
CA GLU A 3 13.35 -17.31 3.25
C GLU A 3 12.37 -16.13 3.15
N THR A 4 12.57 -15.08 3.96
CA THR A 4 11.73 -13.87 3.90
C THR A 4 11.80 -13.22 2.52
N LEU A 5 12.99 -13.11 1.92
CA LEU A 5 13.11 -12.54 0.57
C LEU A 5 12.42 -13.40 -0.50
N ASN A 6 12.38 -14.72 -0.31
CA ASN A 6 11.65 -15.63 -1.19
C ASN A 6 10.13 -15.44 -1.07
N LEU A 7 9.60 -15.23 0.14
CA LEU A 7 8.18 -14.91 0.37
C LEU A 7 7.76 -13.64 -0.38
N LYS A 8 8.56 -12.57 -0.31
CA LYS A 8 8.30 -11.34 -1.09
C LYS A 8 8.28 -11.62 -2.59
N LYS A 9 9.26 -12.35 -3.12
CA LYS A 9 9.31 -12.69 -4.56
C LYS A 9 8.12 -13.53 -4.99
N HIS A 10 7.68 -14.46 -4.13
CA HIS A 10 6.53 -15.30 -4.39
C HIS A 10 5.23 -14.49 -4.38
N GLY A 11 5.04 -13.64 -3.37
CA GLY A 11 3.92 -12.69 -3.31
C GLY A 11 3.89 -11.74 -4.52
N ASP A 12 5.05 -11.25 -4.95
CA ASP A 12 5.19 -10.43 -6.16
C ASP A 12 4.76 -11.17 -7.43
N ALA A 13 5.07 -12.46 -7.53
CA ALA A 13 4.67 -13.30 -8.66
C ALA A 13 3.15 -13.59 -8.63
N ALA A 14 2.61 -13.96 -7.47
CA ALA A 14 1.19 -14.18 -7.26
C ALA A 14 0.36 -12.92 -7.55
N PHE A 15 0.82 -11.76 -7.08
CA PHE A 15 0.20 -10.46 -7.35
C PHE A 15 0.11 -10.17 -8.85
N ARG A 16 1.20 -10.41 -9.61
CA ARG A 16 1.19 -10.24 -11.07
C ARG A 16 0.29 -11.25 -11.78
N ALA A 17 0.17 -12.46 -11.23
CA ALA A 17 -0.74 -13.49 -11.72
C ALA A 17 -2.22 -13.23 -11.35
N LYS A 18 -2.51 -12.17 -10.58
CA LYS A 18 -3.82 -11.88 -9.99
C LYS A 18 -4.33 -12.95 -9.03
N ASP A 19 -3.43 -13.80 -8.54
CA ASP A 19 -3.71 -14.69 -7.42
C ASP A 19 -3.53 -13.89 -6.13
N PHE A 20 -4.55 -13.09 -5.81
CA PHE A 20 -4.51 -12.15 -4.71
C PHE A 20 -4.56 -12.85 -3.35
N VAL A 21 -5.19 -14.02 -3.25
CA VAL A 21 -5.23 -14.82 -2.01
C VAL A 21 -3.82 -15.29 -1.66
N THR A 22 -3.10 -15.90 -2.62
CA THR A 22 -1.71 -16.31 -2.39
C THR A 22 -0.81 -15.10 -2.16
N ALA A 23 -1.04 -13.99 -2.87
CA ALA A 23 -0.27 -12.76 -2.65
C ALA A 23 -0.41 -12.23 -1.21
N ILE A 24 -1.64 -12.20 -0.68
CA ILE A 24 -1.93 -11.81 0.70
C ILE A 24 -1.16 -12.68 1.68
N ASP A 25 -1.27 -14.00 1.56
CA ASP A 25 -0.61 -14.94 2.46
C ASP A 25 0.92 -14.74 2.46
N CYS A 26 1.52 -14.67 1.27
CA CYS A 26 2.95 -14.45 1.12
C CYS A 26 3.43 -13.13 1.74
N TYR A 27 2.70 -12.03 1.49
CA TYR A 27 3.04 -10.73 2.05
C TYR A 27 2.83 -10.67 3.56
N THR A 28 1.84 -11.37 4.09
CA THR A 28 1.61 -11.48 5.54
C THR A 28 2.74 -12.22 6.21
N GLN A 29 3.11 -13.41 5.71
CA GLN A 29 4.27 -14.14 6.23
C GLN A 29 5.57 -13.32 6.12
N PHE A 30 5.73 -12.53 5.04
CA PHE A 30 6.86 -11.63 4.88
C PHE A 30 6.92 -10.56 5.98
N ILE A 31 5.78 -9.92 6.26
CA ILE A 31 5.66 -8.85 7.26
C ILE A 31 5.85 -9.42 8.67
N ASP A 32 5.20 -10.53 8.99
CA ASP A 32 5.28 -11.20 10.29
C ASP A 32 6.68 -11.73 10.59
N GLY A 33 7.42 -12.13 9.55
CA GLY A 33 8.83 -12.50 9.65
C GLY A 33 9.75 -11.35 10.08
N GLY A 34 9.26 -10.09 10.14
CA GLY A 34 9.88 -8.95 10.82
C GLY A 34 11.26 -8.53 10.30
N THR A 35 11.73 -9.13 9.22
CA THR A 35 13.14 -9.01 8.79
C THR A 35 13.38 -7.71 8.01
N MET A 36 12.36 -7.19 7.32
CA MET A 36 12.47 -5.96 6.54
C MET A 36 11.09 -5.30 6.38
N VAL A 37 11.03 -3.99 6.63
CA VAL A 37 9.82 -3.20 6.42
C VAL A 37 9.87 -2.59 5.02
N SER A 38 8.85 -2.85 4.21
CA SER A 38 8.80 -2.37 2.82
C SER A 38 7.46 -1.74 2.51
N PRO A 39 7.40 -0.44 2.15
CA PRO A 39 6.13 0.24 1.90
C PRO A 39 5.41 -0.33 0.66
N THR A 40 6.17 -0.87 -0.30
CA THR A 40 5.60 -1.49 -1.50
C THR A 40 4.95 -2.84 -1.22
N VAL A 41 5.38 -3.57 -0.19
CA VAL A 41 4.74 -4.81 0.24
C VAL A 41 3.37 -4.50 0.84
N TYR A 42 3.29 -3.54 1.76
CA TYR A 42 2.01 -3.05 2.28
C TYR A 42 1.08 -2.56 1.17
N ALA A 43 1.60 -1.76 0.22
CA ALA A 43 0.80 -1.29 -0.90
C ALA A 43 0.24 -2.42 -1.79
N ARG A 44 1.04 -3.46 -2.08
CA ARG A 44 0.59 -4.59 -2.90
C ARG A 44 -0.39 -5.49 -2.15
N ARG A 45 -0.19 -5.70 -0.84
CA ARG A 45 -1.14 -6.44 0.00
C ARG A 45 -2.45 -5.66 0.18
N CYS A 46 -2.40 -4.35 0.37
CA CYS A 46 -3.57 -3.44 0.32
C CYS A 46 -4.39 -3.63 -0.96
N LEU A 47 -3.74 -3.55 -2.13
CA LEU A 47 -4.43 -3.78 -3.41
C LEU A 47 -5.00 -5.20 -3.51
N SER A 48 -4.27 -6.20 -3.01
CA SER A 48 -4.76 -7.59 -3.00
C SER A 48 -6.01 -7.75 -2.12
N TYR A 49 -6.05 -7.08 -0.96
CA TYR A 49 -7.23 -7.04 -0.11
C TYR A 49 -8.42 -6.36 -0.79
N LEU A 50 -8.21 -5.21 -1.47
CA LEU A 50 -9.27 -4.54 -2.22
C LEU A 50 -9.86 -5.44 -3.32
N MET A 51 -9.03 -6.23 -4.01
CA MET A 51 -9.49 -7.16 -5.04
C MET A 51 -10.24 -8.39 -4.48
N ASN A 52 -10.26 -8.57 -3.16
CA ASN A 52 -11.04 -9.60 -2.46
C ASN A 52 -12.12 -8.97 -1.55
N ASP A 53 -12.53 -7.73 -1.81
CA ASP A 53 -13.56 -7.01 -1.05
C ASP A 53 -13.23 -6.80 0.44
N MET A 54 -11.95 -6.85 0.81
CA MET A 54 -11.44 -6.67 2.17
C MET A 54 -10.94 -5.24 2.40
N ALA A 55 -11.84 -4.26 2.22
CA ALA A 55 -11.45 -2.84 2.21
C ALA A 55 -10.97 -2.30 3.58
N GLN A 56 -11.41 -2.90 4.69
CA GLN A 56 -10.97 -2.51 6.04
C GLN A 56 -9.49 -2.90 6.27
N GLU A 57 -9.14 -4.13 5.94
CA GLU A 57 -7.77 -4.64 6.00
C GLU A 57 -6.86 -3.87 5.04
N ALA A 58 -7.37 -3.55 3.85
CA ALA A 58 -6.66 -2.73 2.88
C ALA A 58 -6.33 -1.33 3.40
N LEU A 59 -7.26 -0.70 4.13
CA LEU A 59 -7.02 0.62 4.73
C LEU A 59 -5.88 0.55 5.76
N GLY A 60 -5.86 -0.49 6.59
CA GLY A 60 -4.77 -0.72 7.54
C GLY A 60 -3.39 -0.78 6.88
N ASP A 61 -3.29 -1.52 5.77
CA ASP A 61 -2.05 -1.59 4.99
C ASP A 61 -1.67 -0.26 4.35
N ALA A 62 -2.63 0.50 3.82
CA ALA A 62 -2.38 1.80 3.23
C ALA A 62 -1.89 2.83 4.27
N MET A 63 -2.39 2.76 5.51
CA MET A 63 -1.90 3.55 6.64
C MET A 63 -0.47 3.13 7.04
N GLN A 64 -0.20 1.83 7.12
CA GLN A 64 1.17 1.35 7.39
C GLN A 64 2.16 1.78 6.30
N ALA A 65 1.77 1.73 5.02
CA ALA A 65 2.60 2.20 3.93
C ALA A 65 2.98 3.69 4.08
N GLN A 66 2.06 4.52 4.57
CA GLN A 66 2.32 5.94 4.84
C GLN A 66 3.25 6.13 6.05
N VAL A 67 3.07 5.36 7.13
CA VAL A 67 3.98 5.40 8.28
C VAL A 67 5.41 5.04 7.87
N VAL A 68 5.56 4.02 7.02
CA VAL A 68 6.85 3.55 6.53
C VAL A 68 7.48 4.54 5.54
N SER A 69 6.67 5.22 4.73
CA SER A 69 7.14 6.22 3.77
C SER A 69 6.25 7.47 3.78
N PRO A 70 6.50 8.41 4.71
CA PRO A 70 5.64 9.59 4.89
C PRO A 70 5.60 10.53 3.68
N GLU A 71 6.65 10.51 2.86
CA GLU A 71 6.76 11.34 1.64
C GLU A 71 6.35 10.60 0.37
N TRP A 72 5.54 9.54 0.50
CA TRP A 72 5.06 8.74 -0.61
C TRP A 72 3.57 8.97 -0.88
N PRO A 73 3.21 9.85 -1.84
CA PRO A 73 1.82 10.19 -2.16
C PRO A 73 0.96 8.97 -2.50
N THR A 74 1.56 7.92 -3.07
CA THR A 74 0.86 6.68 -3.41
C THR A 74 0.19 6.03 -2.20
N ALA A 75 0.77 6.14 -0.99
CA ALA A 75 0.13 5.61 0.21
C ALA A 75 -1.20 6.33 0.52
N LEU A 76 -1.24 7.66 0.35
CA LEU A 76 -2.46 8.46 0.49
C LEU A 76 -3.50 8.12 -0.59
N TYR A 77 -3.07 7.90 -1.83
CA TYR A 77 -3.98 7.47 -2.90
C TYR A 77 -4.61 6.09 -2.62
N LEU A 78 -3.84 5.17 -2.02
CA LEU A 78 -4.36 3.87 -1.60
C LEU A 78 -5.37 4.02 -0.45
N GLN A 79 -5.10 4.86 0.55
CA GLN A 79 -6.04 5.14 1.64
C GLN A 79 -7.35 5.70 1.09
N ALA A 80 -7.30 6.69 0.20
CA ALA A 80 -8.49 7.24 -0.45
C ALA A 80 -9.30 6.16 -1.19
N THR A 81 -8.62 5.27 -1.92
CA THR A 81 -9.26 4.15 -2.62
C THR A 81 -9.98 3.20 -1.65
N CYS A 82 -9.36 2.90 -0.50
CA CYS A 82 -9.97 2.08 0.54
C CYS A 82 -11.19 2.78 1.15
N LEU A 83 -11.06 4.07 1.48
CA LEU A 83 -12.15 4.87 2.06
C LEU A 83 -13.35 4.98 1.12
N PHE A 84 -13.13 5.15 -0.19
CA PHE A 84 -14.22 5.09 -1.18
C PHE A 84 -14.92 3.72 -1.18
N SER A 85 -14.15 2.64 -1.13
CA SER A 85 -14.70 1.27 -1.08
C SER A 85 -15.50 1.01 0.21
N LEU A 86 -15.21 1.76 1.28
CA LEU A 86 -15.91 1.72 2.56
C LEU A 86 -17.11 2.68 2.64
N GLY A 87 -17.38 3.47 1.60
CA GLY A 87 -18.43 4.50 1.60
C GLY A 87 -18.11 5.74 2.42
N MET A 88 -16.84 5.91 2.83
CA MET A 88 -16.36 7.07 3.59
C MET A 88 -15.88 8.17 2.63
N GLU A 89 -16.79 8.65 1.78
CA GLU A 89 -16.45 9.52 0.63
C GLU A 89 -15.80 10.84 1.04
N ASN A 90 -16.25 11.46 2.12
CA ASN A 90 -15.68 12.72 2.61
C ASN A 90 -14.20 12.54 2.99
N ASP A 91 -13.91 11.53 3.82
CA ASP A 91 -12.54 11.22 4.25
C ASP A 91 -11.66 10.83 3.06
N ALA A 92 -12.23 10.12 2.08
CA ALA A 92 -11.53 9.75 0.85
C ALA A 92 -11.11 10.97 0.03
N GLN A 93 -12.01 11.96 -0.12
CA GLN A 93 -11.72 13.20 -0.84
C GLN A 93 -10.67 14.05 -0.13
N GLU A 94 -10.73 14.16 1.20
CA GLU A 94 -9.70 14.85 1.99
C GLU A 94 -8.33 14.17 1.83
N THR A 95 -8.29 12.85 1.97
CA THR A 95 -7.06 12.06 1.81
C THR A 95 -6.47 12.20 0.41
N LEU A 96 -7.31 12.21 -0.63
CA LEU A 96 -6.89 12.40 -2.02
C LEU A 96 -6.30 13.80 -2.25
N LYS A 97 -6.91 14.83 -1.66
CA LYS A 97 -6.41 16.20 -1.69
C LYS A 97 -5.04 16.31 -1.01
N ASP A 98 -4.83 15.61 0.10
CA ASP A 98 -3.54 15.58 0.78
C ASP A 98 -2.46 14.90 -0.07
N GLY A 99 -2.80 13.78 -0.73
CA GLY A 99 -1.90 13.09 -1.66
C GLY A 99 -1.46 13.98 -2.83
N THR A 100 -2.41 14.65 -3.48
CA THR A 100 -2.11 15.57 -4.60
C THR A 100 -1.27 16.77 -4.17
N ASN A 101 -1.55 17.34 -3.00
CA ASN A 101 -0.75 18.42 -2.43
C ASN A 101 0.69 17.98 -2.13
N MET A 102 0.88 16.77 -1.61
CA MET A 102 2.20 16.20 -1.35
C MET A 102 3.00 16.00 -2.63
N GLU A 103 2.38 15.42 -3.66
CA GLU A 103 3.00 15.23 -4.97
C GLU A 103 3.40 16.57 -5.62
N ALA A 104 2.51 17.57 -5.55
CA ALA A 104 2.80 18.92 -6.05
C ALA A 104 3.99 19.58 -5.33
N LYS A 105 4.11 19.41 -4.00
CA LYS A 105 5.27 19.90 -3.22
C LYS A 105 6.56 19.19 -3.65
N LYS A 106 6.51 17.87 -3.82
CA LYS A 106 7.66 17.07 -4.28
C LYS A 106 8.16 17.51 -5.66
N HIS A 107 7.25 17.74 -6.60
CA HIS A 107 7.61 18.23 -7.94
C HIS A 107 8.23 19.63 -7.95
N LYS A 108 7.83 20.52 -7.03
CA LYS A 108 8.46 21.85 -6.89
C LYS A 108 9.88 21.75 -6.34
N ASN A 109 10.11 20.87 -5.37
CA ASN A 109 11.44 20.66 -4.78
C ASN A 109 12.45 20.11 -5.80
N LEU A 110 12.01 19.25 -6.72
CA LEU A 110 12.84 18.70 -7.80
C LEU A 110 13.25 19.72 -8.88
N LYS A 111 12.55 20.86 -8.99
CA LYS A 111 12.84 21.91 -9.97
C LYS A 111 13.70 23.05 -9.42
N THR A 112 14.05 23.00 -8.14
CA THR A 112 14.79 24.08 -7.45
C THR A 112 16.24 23.67 -7.15
N VAL A 113 16.75 22.62 -7.81
CA VAL A 113 18.14 22.14 -7.75
C VAL A 113 18.73 22.21 -9.15
#